data_AF-A0A938XEX0-F1
#
_entry.id   AF-A0A938XEX0-F1
#
_cell.length_a   1.000
_cell.length_b   1.000
_cell.length_c   1.000
_cell.angle_alpha   90.00
_cell.angle_beta   90.00
_cell.angle_gamma   90.00
#
_symmetry.space_group_name_H-M   'P 1'
#
loop_
_entity.id
_entity.type
_entity.pdbx_description
1 polymer ?
#
loop_
_entity_poly.entity_id
_entity_poly.type
_entity_poly.pdbx_seq_one_letter_code
_entity_poly.pdbx_strand_id
1 'polypeptide(L)'
;MSQKSKLSLQGKVKIIRKYMNGAVSLNSAAAEAGVSYETLRQWVMQYQAEGAVAFLPGRKNHTYSPELKLQAVQDYFPNSESNSKYLRYCKKCKIKGHPARFPMALPEFFIKFLTDEGDLVVDIFGGSNTTGMTAENLRRRWKTFEISQDYVAASVFRFVDSEEKAKECYESILAGNNVTL
;
A
#
# COMPACT_ATOMS: atom_id res chain seq x y z
N MET A 1 -7.29 -23.21 -24.66
CA MET A 1 -8.40 -24.15 -24.40
C MET A 1 -8.37 -24.54 -22.92
N SER A 2 -9.38 -24.14 -22.14
CA SER A 2 -9.44 -24.41 -20.70
C SER A 2 -9.81 -25.88 -20.47
N GLN A 3 -8.88 -26.69 -19.95
CA GLN A 3 -9.23 -28.03 -19.48
C GLN A 3 -10.13 -27.90 -18.24
N LYS A 4 -11.40 -28.31 -18.38
CA LYS A 4 -12.35 -28.40 -17.27
C LYS A 4 -11.76 -29.29 -16.17
N SER A 5 -11.69 -28.78 -14.94
CA SER A 5 -11.11 -29.55 -13.81
C SER A 5 -11.94 -30.81 -13.56
N LYS A 6 -11.28 -31.98 -13.50
CA LYS A 6 -11.89 -33.30 -13.23
C LYS A 6 -12.63 -33.39 -11.88
N LEU A 7 -12.28 -32.56 -10.90
CA LEU A 7 -12.82 -32.63 -9.54
C LEU A 7 -14.05 -31.74 -9.34
N SER A 8 -15.11 -32.28 -8.75
CA SER A 8 -16.32 -31.54 -8.38
C SER A 8 -16.04 -30.51 -7.27
N LEU A 9 -16.90 -29.48 -7.16
CA LEU A 9 -16.85 -28.46 -6.10
C LEU A 9 -16.74 -29.08 -4.70
N GLN A 10 -17.60 -30.06 -4.42
CA GLN A 10 -17.61 -30.77 -3.14
C GLN A 10 -16.31 -31.56 -2.92
N GLY A 11 -15.75 -32.16 -3.98
CA GLY A 11 -14.47 -32.86 -3.93
C GLY A 11 -13.32 -31.93 -3.53
N LYS A 12 -13.27 -30.71 -4.11
CA LYS A 12 -12.24 -29.71 -3.78
C LYS A 12 -12.32 -29.29 -2.32
N VAL A 13 -13.52 -28.94 -1.85
CA VAL A 13 -13.74 -28.53 -0.46
C VAL A 13 -13.39 -29.64 0.52
N LYS A 14 -13.73 -30.90 0.20
CA LYS A 14 -13.40 -32.05 1.06
C LYS A 14 -11.90 -32.22 1.26
N ILE A 15 -11.10 -32.09 0.19
CA ILE A 15 -9.64 -32.26 0.26
C ILE A 15 -9.00 -31.09 1.04
N ILE A 16 -9.46 -29.86 0.82
CA ILE A 16 -8.96 -28.68 1.55
C ILE A 16 -9.26 -28.81 3.05
N ARG A 17 -10.47 -29.25 3.40
CA ARG A 17 -10.84 -29.59 4.78
C ARG A 17 -10.22 -30.89 5.29
N LYS A 18 -9.44 -31.66 4.54
CA LYS A 18 -8.61 -32.71 5.16
C LYS A 18 -7.27 -32.13 5.55
N TYR A 19 -6.69 -31.32 4.67
CA TYR A 19 -5.45 -30.60 4.90
C TYR A 19 -5.53 -29.63 6.09
N MET A 20 -6.54 -28.75 6.12
CA MET A 20 -6.69 -27.74 7.19
C MET A 20 -6.84 -28.34 8.59
N ASN A 21 -7.25 -29.61 8.66
CA ASN A 21 -7.49 -30.34 9.90
C ASN A 21 -6.26 -31.14 10.33
N GLY A 22 -5.17 -31.04 9.57
CA GLY A 22 -3.96 -31.82 9.76
C GLY A 22 -4.08 -33.31 9.41
N ALA A 23 -5.18 -33.75 8.80
CA ALA A 23 -5.39 -35.17 8.46
C ALA A 23 -4.50 -35.64 7.30
N VAL A 24 -4.03 -34.72 6.46
CA VAL A 24 -3.10 -34.98 5.34
C VAL A 24 -2.16 -33.80 5.15
N SER A 25 -0.96 -34.06 4.62
CA SER A 25 -0.03 -33.01 4.18
C SER A 25 -0.52 -32.36 2.88
N LEU A 26 -0.01 -31.17 2.55
CA LEU A 26 -0.35 -30.49 1.29
C LEU A 26 0.09 -31.32 0.06
N ASN A 27 1.24 -32.00 0.13
CA ASN A 27 1.69 -32.91 -0.92
C ASN A 27 0.74 -34.10 -1.10
N SER A 28 0.33 -34.73 0.00
CA SER A 28 -0.60 -35.88 -0.01
C SER A 28 -1.98 -35.47 -0.54
N ALA A 29 -2.47 -34.31 -0.15
CA ALA A 29 -3.73 -33.76 -0.64
C ALA A 29 -3.67 -33.40 -2.12
N ALA A 30 -2.53 -32.92 -2.63
CA ALA A 30 -2.36 -32.56 -4.03
C ALA A 30 -2.38 -33.82 -4.91
N ALA A 31 -1.69 -34.88 -4.46
CA ALA A 31 -1.73 -36.19 -5.07
C ALA A 31 -3.16 -36.78 -5.06
N GLU A 32 -3.88 -36.71 -3.93
CA GLU A 32 -5.28 -37.18 -3.82
C GLU A 32 -6.22 -36.40 -4.76
N ALA A 33 -5.99 -35.10 -4.94
CA ALA A 33 -6.75 -34.24 -5.84
C ALA A 33 -6.37 -34.40 -7.32
N GLY A 34 -5.27 -35.08 -7.63
CA GLY A 34 -4.72 -35.19 -8.99
C GLY A 34 -4.29 -33.84 -9.57
N VAL A 35 -3.84 -32.91 -8.73
CA VAL A 35 -3.37 -31.57 -9.14
C VAL A 35 -1.95 -31.32 -8.65
N SER A 36 -1.27 -30.32 -9.22
CA SER A 36 0.04 -29.92 -8.73
C SER A 36 -0.05 -29.35 -7.31
N TYR A 37 1.05 -29.45 -6.56
CA TYR A 37 1.21 -28.82 -5.24
C TYR A 37 0.76 -27.35 -5.24
N GLU A 38 1.22 -26.57 -6.22
CA GLU A 38 0.88 -25.15 -6.32
C GLU A 38 -0.61 -24.93 -6.58
N THR A 39 -1.25 -25.77 -7.40
CA THR A 39 -2.70 -25.69 -7.62
C THR A 39 -3.46 -25.88 -6.32
N LEU A 40 -3.06 -26.86 -5.50
CA LEU A 40 -3.70 -27.07 -4.20
C LEU A 40 -3.37 -25.95 -3.21
N ARG A 41 -2.14 -25.43 -3.19
CA ARG A 41 -1.75 -24.27 -2.38
C ARG A 41 -2.63 -23.06 -2.68
N GLN A 42 -2.85 -22.77 -3.96
CA GLN A 42 -3.76 -21.72 -4.41
C GLN A 42 -5.21 -21.99 -3.97
N TRP A 43 -5.68 -23.23 -4.04
CA TRP A 43 -7.01 -23.58 -3.55
C TRP A 43 -7.16 -23.35 -2.04
N VAL A 44 -6.16 -23.71 -1.24
CA VAL A 44 -6.16 -23.46 0.21
C VAL A 44 -6.22 -21.96 0.50
N MET A 45 -5.39 -21.15 -0.18
CA MET A 45 -5.41 -19.68 -0.03
C MET A 45 -6.78 -19.09 -0.35
N GLN A 46 -7.38 -19.50 -1.48
CA GLN A 46 -8.70 -19.05 -1.89
C GLN A 46 -9.80 -19.47 -0.90
N TYR A 47 -9.70 -20.68 -0.36
CA TYR A 47 -10.66 -21.18 0.64
C TYR A 47 -10.50 -20.49 2.00
N GLN A 48 -9.29 -20.10 2.40
CA GLN A 48 -9.08 -19.33 3.63
C GLN A 48 -9.64 -17.91 3.51
N ALA A 49 -9.52 -17.29 2.33
CA ALA A 49 -10.02 -15.93 2.09
C ALA A 49 -11.56 -15.87 2.01
N GLU A 50 -12.18 -16.83 1.31
CA GLU A 50 -13.59 -16.73 0.93
C GLU A 50 -14.40 -18.00 1.23
N GLY A 51 -13.79 -19.07 1.76
CA GLY A 51 -14.48 -20.32 2.03
C GLY A 51 -14.90 -21.08 0.76
N ALA A 52 -16.00 -21.85 0.84
CA ALA A 52 -16.44 -22.72 -0.25
C ALA A 52 -16.94 -21.95 -1.49
N VAL A 53 -17.33 -20.68 -1.34
CA VAL A 53 -17.80 -19.86 -2.46
C VAL A 53 -16.69 -19.53 -3.46
N ALA A 54 -15.42 -19.68 -3.06
CA ALA A 54 -14.26 -19.45 -3.90
C ALA A 54 -14.21 -20.35 -5.16
N PHE A 55 -14.92 -21.47 -5.15
CA PHE A 55 -14.88 -22.48 -6.22
C PHE A 55 -16.16 -22.55 -7.07
N LEU A 56 -17.11 -21.63 -6.86
CA LEU A 56 -18.34 -21.59 -7.66
C LEU A 56 -18.03 -21.25 -9.13
N PRO A 57 -18.68 -21.93 -10.10
CA PRO A 57 -18.49 -21.63 -11.52
C PRO A 57 -19.01 -20.23 -11.84
N GLY A 58 -18.29 -19.49 -12.67
CA GLY A 58 -18.71 -18.14 -13.11
C GLY A 58 -17.99 -16.97 -12.44
N ARG A 59 -16.88 -17.22 -11.71
CA ARG A 59 -15.90 -16.16 -11.37
C ARG A 59 -15.38 -15.52 -12.66
N LYS A 60 -16.05 -14.46 -13.12
CA LYS A 60 -15.41 -13.43 -13.95
C LYS A 60 -14.47 -12.63 -13.03
N ASN A 61 -13.53 -11.88 -13.62
CA ASN A 61 -12.74 -10.91 -12.85
C ASN A 61 -13.65 -10.18 -11.85
N HIS A 62 -13.16 -9.99 -10.63
CA HIS A 62 -13.89 -9.25 -9.60
C HIS A 62 -13.98 -7.79 -10.06
N THR A 63 -14.94 -7.49 -10.93
CA THR A 63 -15.26 -6.12 -11.31
C THR A 63 -15.91 -5.53 -10.07
N TYR A 64 -15.16 -4.71 -9.34
CA TYR A 64 -15.69 -3.97 -8.21
C TYR A 64 -17.00 -3.29 -8.61
N SER A 65 -18.00 -3.36 -7.72
CA SER A 65 -19.30 -2.75 -7.98
C SER A 65 -19.14 -1.25 -8.21
N PRO A 66 -20.00 -0.61 -9.01
CA PRO A 66 -19.98 0.84 -9.19
C PRO A 66 -19.94 1.59 -7.85
N GLU A 67 -20.66 1.08 -6.84
CA GLU A 67 -20.73 1.64 -5.50
C GLU A 67 -19.39 1.54 -4.77
N LEU A 68 -18.73 0.38 -4.81
CA LEU A 68 -17.43 0.21 -4.16
C LEU A 68 -16.34 1.06 -4.84
N LYS A 69 -16.39 1.18 -6.17
CA LYS A 69 -15.52 2.10 -6.90
C LYS A 69 -15.78 3.55 -6.52
N LEU A 70 -17.07 3.93 -6.40
CA LEU A 70 -17.46 5.27 -5.99
C LEU A 70 -16.99 5.54 -4.56
N GLN A 71 -17.17 4.60 -3.63
CA GLN A 71 -16.70 4.72 -2.26
C GLN A 71 -15.19 4.91 -2.20
N ALA A 72 -14.41 4.09 -2.90
CA ALA A 72 -12.96 4.24 -2.95
C ALA A 72 -12.53 5.60 -3.54
N VAL A 73 -13.28 6.12 -4.52
CA VAL A 73 -13.06 7.45 -5.07
C VAL A 73 -13.43 8.54 -4.06
N GLN A 74 -14.53 8.41 -3.31
CA GLN A 74 -14.93 9.35 -2.25
C GLN A 74 -13.94 9.35 -1.09
N ASP A 75 -13.42 8.18 -0.70
CA ASP A 75 -12.37 8.04 0.31
C ASP A 75 -11.04 8.62 -0.19
N TYR A 76 -10.78 8.52 -1.50
CA TYR A 76 -9.60 9.11 -2.15
C TYR A 76 -9.74 10.60 -2.45
N PHE A 77 -10.97 11.13 -2.55
CA PHE A 77 -11.21 12.54 -2.82
C PHE A 77 -10.54 13.34 -1.71
N PRO A 78 -9.48 14.09 -2.02
CA PRO A 78 -8.88 14.98 -1.05
C PRO A 78 -9.97 15.96 -0.64
N ASN A 79 -10.25 16.06 0.67
CA ASN A 79 -10.50 17.39 1.20
C ASN A 79 -9.34 18.22 0.68
N SER A 80 -9.63 19.15 -0.22
CA SER A 80 -8.66 19.93 -0.98
C SER A 80 -7.84 20.75 0.01
N GLU A 81 -6.79 20.13 0.54
CA GLU A 81 -5.90 20.69 1.54
C GLU A 81 -4.97 21.69 0.83
N SER A 82 -5.61 22.75 0.36
CA SER A 82 -5.09 23.85 -0.45
C SER A 82 -4.25 24.81 0.38
N ASN A 83 -4.25 24.65 1.71
CA ASN A 83 -3.54 25.50 2.66
C ASN A 83 -2.61 24.74 3.63
N SER A 84 -2.14 23.55 3.24
CA SER A 84 -1.14 22.82 4.04
C SER A 84 0.17 23.60 4.18
N LYS A 85 0.91 23.37 5.28
CA LYS A 85 2.25 23.96 5.55
C LYS A 85 3.17 23.86 4.33
N TYR A 86 3.22 22.67 3.72
CA TYR A 86 3.96 22.38 2.49
C TYR A 86 3.62 23.33 1.34
N LEU A 87 2.33 23.51 1.02
CA LEU A 87 1.91 24.38 -0.08
C LEU A 87 2.19 25.87 0.22
N ARG A 88 2.07 26.29 1.48
CA ARG A 88 2.39 27.67 1.89
C ARG A 88 3.87 27.96 1.65
N TYR A 89 4.76 27.05 2.04
CA TYR A 89 6.20 27.20 1.80
C TYR A 89 6.56 27.10 0.33
N CYS A 90 5.94 26.20 -0.44
CA CYS A 90 6.10 26.17 -1.90
C CYS A 90 5.76 27.53 -2.53
N LYS A 91 4.61 28.13 -2.17
CA LYS A 91 4.21 29.44 -2.68
C LYS A 91 5.19 30.55 -2.28
N LYS A 92 5.66 30.57 -1.04
CA LYS A 92 6.60 31.58 -0.53
C LYS A 92 7.98 31.47 -1.18
N CYS A 93 8.49 30.26 -1.33
CA CYS A 93 9.75 29.98 -2.01
C CYS A 93 9.65 30.01 -3.54
N LYS A 94 8.46 30.31 -4.10
CA LYS A 94 8.17 30.33 -5.54
C LYS A 94 8.47 29.01 -6.26
N ILE A 95 8.24 27.89 -5.58
CA ILE A 95 8.45 26.54 -6.09
C ILE A 95 7.09 25.93 -6.42
N LYS A 96 7.02 25.19 -7.52
CA LYS A 96 5.83 24.42 -7.87
C LYS A 96 5.78 23.17 -6.99
N GLY A 97 4.74 23.08 -6.14
CA GLY A 97 4.53 21.89 -5.32
C GLY A 97 4.34 20.63 -6.18
N HIS A 98 4.64 19.47 -5.60
CA HIS A 98 4.49 18.18 -6.27
C HIS A 98 3.06 18.01 -6.82
N PRO A 99 2.89 17.61 -8.09
CA PRO A 99 1.59 17.64 -8.75
C PRO A 99 0.64 16.54 -8.28
N ALA A 100 1.16 15.36 -7.96
CA ALA A 100 0.39 14.19 -7.58
C ALA A 100 0.67 13.82 -6.12
N ARG A 101 0.15 14.62 -5.18
CA ARG A 101 0.23 14.32 -3.74
C ARG A 101 -1.05 13.66 -3.29
N PHE A 102 -0.96 12.67 -2.41
CA PHE A 102 -2.11 12.14 -1.70
C PHE A 102 -2.33 12.87 -0.36
N PRO A 103 -3.57 12.87 0.17
CA PRO A 103 -3.89 13.37 1.51
C PRO A 103 -3.15 12.60 2.60
N MET A 104 -2.85 13.24 3.75
CA MET A 104 -2.21 12.56 4.88
C MET A 104 -3.07 11.44 5.50
N ALA A 105 -4.39 11.53 5.38
CA ALA A 105 -5.31 10.51 5.90
C ALA A 105 -5.09 9.12 5.26
N LEU A 106 -4.67 9.08 3.99
CA LEU A 106 -4.44 7.83 3.27
C LEU A 106 -3.28 7.01 3.86
N PRO A 107 -2.03 7.52 3.94
CA PRO A 107 -0.95 6.80 4.60
C PRO A 107 -1.22 6.61 6.10
N GLU A 108 -1.94 7.53 6.75
CA GLU A 108 -2.27 7.41 8.18
C GLU A 108 -3.09 6.15 8.45
N PHE A 109 -4.09 5.86 7.61
CA PHE A 109 -4.89 4.65 7.71
C PHE A 109 -4.00 3.40 7.67
N PHE A 110 -3.15 3.26 6.65
CA PHE A 110 -2.32 2.07 6.47
C PHE A 110 -1.23 1.94 7.53
N ILE A 111 -0.61 3.05 7.93
CA ILE A 111 0.43 3.03 8.98
C ILE A 111 -0.20 2.59 10.31
N LYS A 112 -1.35 3.15 10.71
CA LYS A 112 -2.04 2.72 11.94
C LYS A 112 -2.52 1.27 11.88
N PHE A 113 -2.97 0.82 10.71
CA PHE A 113 -3.56 -0.51 10.54
C PHE A 113 -2.50 -1.63 10.49
N LEU A 114 -1.30 -1.35 9.97
CA LEU A 114 -0.30 -2.37 9.65
C LEU A 114 1.00 -2.28 10.46
N THR A 115 1.16 -1.29 11.33
CA THR A 115 2.41 -1.06 12.09
C THR A 115 2.13 -0.61 13.51
N ASP A 116 3.09 -0.80 14.41
CA ASP A 116 3.11 -0.25 15.77
C ASP A 116 4.05 0.97 15.89
N GLU A 117 4.03 1.68 17.03
CA GLU A 117 5.00 2.74 17.29
C GLU A 117 6.44 2.19 17.26
N GLY A 118 7.37 2.94 16.63
CA GLY A 118 8.77 2.52 16.47
C GLY A 118 9.09 1.65 15.26
N ASP A 119 8.07 1.08 14.60
CA ASP A 119 8.24 0.32 13.35
C ASP A 119 8.81 1.20 12.22
N LEU A 120 9.42 0.54 11.23
CA LEU A 120 9.98 1.20 10.05
C LEU A 120 8.97 1.23 8.90
N VAL A 121 8.58 2.43 8.49
CA VAL A 121 7.79 2.68 7.27
C VAL A 121 8.73 3.07 6.13
N VAL A 122 8.62 2.38 4.99
CA VAL A 122 9.44 2.68 3.80
C VAL A 122 8.56 3.15 2.64
N ASP A 123 8.93 4.27 2.03
CA ASP A 123 8.32 4.79 0.81
C ASP A 123 9.38 4.91 -0.29
N ILE A 124 9.22 4.16 -1.38
CA ILE A 124 10.19 4.12 -2.48
C ILE A 124 9.95 5.18 -3.55
N PHE A 125 8.83 5.92 -3.47
CA PHE A 125 8.45 6.98 -4.41
C PHE A 125 7.92 8.19 -3.64
N GLY A 126 8.80 8.78 -2.84
CA GLY A 126 8.43 9.76 -1.83
C GLY A 126 7.70 10.99 -2.33
N GLY A 127 8.05 11.51 -3.52
CA GLY A 127 7.56 12.78 -4.03
C GLY A 127 7.70 13.89 -2.97
N SER A 128 6.56 14.46 -2.53
CA SER A 128 6.57 15.48 -1.47
C SER A 128 6.82 14.95 -0.04
N ASN A 129 7.04 13.65 0.13
CA ASN A 129 7.24 12.94 1.41
C ASN A 129 6.06 13.06 2.39
N THR A 130 4.82 12.87 1.89
CA THR A 130 3.64 12.79 2.77
C THR A 130 3.74 11.60 3.71
N THR A 131 4.20 10.43 3.22
CA THR A 131 4.34 9.20 4.02
C THR A 131 5.31 9.40 5.19
N GLY A 132 6.49 9.98 4.95
CA GLY A 132 7.47 10.24 6.01
C GLY A 132 6.93 11.20 7.08
N MET A 133 6.27 12.29 6.68
CA MET A 133 5.62 13.20 7.63
C MET A 133 4.53 12.51 8.45
N THR A 134 3.68 11.70 7.81
CA THR A 134 2.64 10.96 8.52
C THR A 134 3.24 9.93 9.48
N ALA A 135 4.28 9.20 9.06
CA ALA A 135 4.99 8.25 9.91
C ALA A 135 5.64 8.94 11.12
N GLU A 136 6.29 10.09 10.92
CA GLU A 136 6.88 10.93 11.98
C GLU A 136 5.83 11.31 13.02
N ASN A 137 4.69 11.86 12.58
CA ASN A 137 3.58 12.25 13.46
C ASN A 137 3.00 11.07 14.26
N LEU A 138 3.05 9.86 13.68
CA LEU A 138 2.62 8.62 14.32
C LEU A 138 3.73 7.92 15.09
N ARG A 139 4.89 8.54 15.30
CA ARG A 139 6.03 7.97 16.03
C ARG A 139 6.55 6.67 15.44
N ARG A 140 6.50 6.53 14.11
CA ARG A 140 7.19 5.47 13.37
C ARG A 140 8.52 6.01 12.87
N ARG A 141 9.51 5.13 12.75
CA ARG A 141 10.71 5.42 11.98
C ARG A 141 10.35 5.36 10.51
N TRP A 142 11.02 6.14 9.67
CA TRP A 142 10.74 6.10 8.25
C TRP A 142 12.00 6.26 7.40
N LYS A 143 11.92 5.74 6.18
CA LYS A 143 12.90 5.99 5.11
C LYS A 143 12.15 6.22 3.80
N THR A 144 12.50 7.29 3.12
CA THR A 144 11.88 7.65 1.85
C THR A 144 12.95 7.77 0.77
N PHE A 145 12.67 7.22 -0.41
CA PHE A 145 13.49 7.36 -1.60
C PHE A 145 12.74 8.13 -2.66
N GLU A 146 13.43 9.02 -3.36
CA GLU A 146 12.89 9.83 -4.45
C GLU A 146 14.05 10.16 -5.40
N ILE A 147 13.80 10.07 -6.71
CA ILE A 147 14.82 10.28 -7.74
C ILE A 147 15.00 11.77 -8.07
N SER A 148 13.92 12.56 -7.95
CA SER A 148 13.97 14.00 -8.18
C SER A 148 14.53 14.72 -6.96
N GLN A 149 15.72 15.28 -7.11
CA GLN A 149 16.34 16.13 -6.10
C GLN A 149 15.48 17.35 -5.73
N ASP A 150 14.75 17.91 -6.70
CA ASP A 150 13.79 19.00 -6.46
C ASP A 150 12.66 18.57 -5.50
N TYR A 151 12.16 17.35 -5.65
CA TYR A 151 11.12 16.82 -4.77
C TYR A 151 11.66 16.49 -3.38
N VAL A 152 12.87 15.94 -3.29
CA VAL A 152 13.56 15.74 -2.00
C VAL A 152 13.76 17.08 -1.29
N ALA A 153 14.29 18.09 -1.99
CA ALA A 153 14.52 19.42 -1.44
C ALA A 153 13.21 20.07 -0.97
N ALA A 154 12.17 20.05 -1.80
CA ALA A 154 10.87 20.60 -1.44
C ALA A 154 10.20 19.85 -0.28
N SER A 155 10.51 18.57 -0.08
CA SER A 155 9.92 17.77 1.00
C SER A 155 10.28 18.30 2.39
N VAL A 156 11.43 18.98 2.54
CA VAL A 156 11.87 19.61 3.79
C VAL A 156 10.85 20.57 4.35
N PHE A 157 10.04 21.21 3.50
CA PHE A 157 8.99 22.15 3.89
C PHE A 157 7.94 21.55 4.83
N ARG A 158 7.87 20.22 4.92
CA ARG A 158 7.02 19.54 5.91
C ARG A 158 7.62 19.61 7.31
N PHE A 159 8.94 19.44 7.43
CA PHE A 159 9.63 19.09 8.68
C PHE A 159 10.26 20.28 9.42
N VAL A 160 10.34 21.46 8.80
CA VAL A 160 10.97 22.66 9.39
C VAL A 160 9.94 23.68 9.82
N ASP A 161 10.16 24.34 10.95
CA ASP A 161 9.19 25.30 11.51
C ASP A 161 9.47 26.77 11.16
N SER A 162 10.66 27.08 10.62
CA SER A 162 11.01 28.42 10.14
C SER A 162 11.22 28.46 8.63
N GLU A 163 10.87 29.59 8.04
CA GLU A 163 10.95 29.82 6.59
C GLU A 163 12.39 29.99 6.14
N GLU A 164 13.22 30.61 6.98
CA GLU A 164 14.65 30.80 6.74
C GLU A 164 15.35 29.44 6.67
N LYS A 165 15.10 28.56 7.66
CA LYS A 165 15.65 27.20 7.67
C LYS A 165 15.11 26.38 6.50
N ALA A 166 13.83 26.54 6.13
CA ALA A 166 13.25 25.88 4.97
C ALA A 166 14.00 26.21 3.68
N LYS A 167 14.27 27.49 3.45
CA LYS A 167 14.96 27.95 2.25
C LYS A 167 16.42 27.49 2.23
N GLU A 168 17.13 27.63 3.35
CA GLU A 168 18.51 27.18 3.50
C GLU A 168 18.64 25.68 3.22
N CYS A 169 17.79 24.86 3.84
CA CYS A 169 17.82 23.40 3.64
C CYS A 169 17.47 23.02 2.19
N TYR A 170 16.48 23.70 1.59
CA TYR A 170 16.12 23.48 0.18
C TYR A 170 17.29 23.74 -0.75
N GLU A 171 17.94 24.90 -0.62
CA GLU A 171 19.10 25.28 -1.44
C GLU A 171 20.30 24.36 -1.20
N SER A 172 20.54 23.96 0.04
CA SER A 172 21.60 23.02 0.42
C SER A 172 21.42 21.65 -0.22
N ILE A 173 20.20 21.11 -0.20
CA ILE A 173 19.89 19.81 -0.84
C ILE A 173 20.05 19.93 -2.35
N LEU A 174 19.58 21.01 -2.99
CA LEU A 174 19.79 21.21 -4.44
C LEU A 174 21.27 21.31 -4.82
N ALA A 175 22.12 21.83 -3.94
CA ALA A 175 23.57 21.85 -4.12
C ALA A 175 24.23 20.47 -3.91
N GLY A 176 23.45 19.44 -3.55
CA GLY A 176 23.94 18.07 -3.35
C GLY A 176 24.45 17.79 -1.93
N ASN A 177 24.18 18.68 -0.97
CA ASN A 177 24.61 18.51 0.41
C ASN A 177 23.58 17.73 1.23
N ASN A 178 24.07 17.06 2.28
CA ASN A 178 23.22 16.41 3.28
C ASN A 178 22.72 17.43 4.30
N VAL A 179 21.48 17.29 4.74
CA VAL A 179 20.85 18.15 5.75
C VAL A 179 20.36 17.30 6.92
N THR A 180 20.50 17.83 8.14
CA THR A 180 19.90 17.28 9.37
C THR A 180 18.93 18.30 9.93
N LEU A 181 17.72 17.86 10.28
CA LEU A 181 16.61 18.73 10.67
C LEU A 181 16.38 18.76 12.17
#